data_AF-A0A8H6S4P2-F1
#
_entry.id   AF-A0A8H6S4P2-F1
#
_cell.length_a   1.000
_cell.length_b   1.000
_cell.length_c   1.000
_cell.angle_alpha   90.00
_cell.angle_beta   90.00
_cell.angle_gamma   90.00
#
_symmetry.space_group_name_H-M   'P 1'
#
loop_
_entity.id
_entity.type
_entity.pdbx_description
1 polymer ?
#
loop_
_entity_poly.entity_id
_entity_poly.type
_entity_poly.pdbx_seq_one_letter_code
_entity_poly.pdbx_strand_id
1 'polypeptide(L)'
;MSRCRHVGMRRCLRQGVGMHPPFQVVGERRCMHSIPWLQQHNASIPPAPTSARSRPLAAGERVCVAGGGVTASCHVGRARDTAPAASLLFSTHAMWLALALPLGPLYTALAWAERFPTAMKLSPAAAVAASAAAVLPVAWGACPDYTSYSQKAQGNPSSGPLKLPFMRPSPECRTFNSSAVEKVVADMTARLKDPDIARLFENTFPNTLDTTVRYYNPTQNLAFIITGDITAQWLRDTANQFAVYFPLLAADKDLATLVRAVIHNEARYVAEYPYCGSFQPPPESGLAPSHNDWADDVTVNPPVNNQTVFECKYEIDSLCGFLKLSRGYYDATKDGSFMDSQWYDAVDQIFRVINEQSQATFDDNFNWISYYNWTGQPRALPPQVANRGNGEPKGYTGMVGTHHRPSDDLSTFAFLTPANAMLAVELNNLASILSASGQAKTARGQGIAKQAGTWSKRTRDAVWKHTLLNNVFAYETNGLGARYEMDDANVPSLLSLPYLGFLERDDPAYVATRKKLLSRQNPYYAEGKSFRGIGGPHVDVVHPWPMSQISAIYGTDSDTEILTSLYLIANNTVGLGLIHESQSVVDPSQYTRPWFAWANSYFGEMLLDLARRKPHLIFKDGKPYVPGQ
;
A
#
# COMPACT_ATOMS: atom_id res chain seq x y z
N MET A 1 57.69 -5.09 -27.84
CA MET A 1 57.85 -6.52 -28.24
C MET A 1 57.99 -7.36 -26.97
N SER A 2 57.79 -8.70 -27.03
CA SER A 2 58.15 -9.71 -26.00
C SER A 2 57.77 -9.38 -24.53
N ARG A 3 56.76 -9.93 -23.85
CA ARG A 3 56.13 -11.29 -23.84
C ARG A 3 57.09 -12.47 -23.58
N CYS A 4 57.18 -12.88 -22.31
CA CYS A 4 56.95 -14.24 -21.79
C CYS A 4 56.57 -14.12 -20.28
N ARG A 5 55.55 -14.80 -19.71
CA ARG A 5 55.27 -16.25 -19.59
C ARG A 5 56.28 -16.98 -18.68
N HIS A 6 55.93 -17.98 -17.86
CA HIS A 6 54.69 -18.41 -17.15
C HIS A 6 55.08 -19.64 -16.28
N VAL A 7 54.10 -20.47 -15.82
CA VAL A 7 54.30 -21.75 -15.05
C VAL A 7 54.60 -21.49 -13.55
N GLY A 8 54.09 -22.21 -12.55
CA GLY A 8 53.38 -23.50 -12.46
C GLY A 8 54.22 -24.52 -11.65
N MET A 9 53.71 -25.49 -10.88
CA MET A 9 52.36 -26.02 -10.65
C MET A 9 52.23 -26.67 -9.24
N ARG A 10 51.01 -26.59 -8.67
CA ARG A 10 50.26 -27.64 -7.91
C ARG A 10 50.94 -28.52 -6.82
N ARG A 11 50.37 -28.40 -5.60
CA ARG A 11 49.82 -29.44 -4.69
C ARG A 11 50.59 -30.74 -4.36
N CYS A 12 50.62 -31.07 -3.07
CA CYS A 12 50.22 -32.40 -2.58
C CYS A 12 49.59 -32.33 -1.16
N LEU A 13 48.97 -33.41 -0.66
CA LEU A 13 48.29 -33.49 0.65
C LEU A 13 48.85 -34.61 1.55
N ARG A 14 48.81 -34.41 2.87
CA ARG A 14 48.35 -35.34 3.96
C ARG A 14 48.64 -34.70 5.35
N GLN A 15 47.65 -34.56 6.23
CA GLN A 15 47.19 -35.51 7.28
C GLN A 15 48.25 -35.79 8.38
N GLY A 16 47.98 -35.43 9.64
CA GLY A 16 48.86 -35.70 10.80
C GLY A 16 48.34 -35.16 12.14
N VAL A 17 47.67 -36.03 12.91
CA VAL A 17 47.05 -35.87 14.25
C VAL A 17 47.98 -35.33 15.36
N GLY A 18 47.47 -34.59 16.37
CA GLY A 18 48.07 -34.65 17.74
C GLY A 18 47.91 -33.49 18.75
N MET A 19 46.94 -33.62 19.67
CA MET A 19 46.99 -33.26 21.12
C MET A 19 47.23 -31.83 21.70
N HIS A 20 46.43 -31.52 22.73
CA HIS A 20 46.58 -30.52 23.82
C HIS A 20 47.77 -30.85 24.77
N PRO A 21 48.26 -29.98 25.72
CA PRO A 21 47.49 -29.19 26.73
C PRO A 21 48.16 -27.84 27.15
N PRO A 22 48.02 -27.33 28.39
CA PRO A 22 46.83 -26.77 29.06
C PRO A 22 46.99 -25.28 29.45
N PHE A 23 45.96 -24.67 30.07
CA PHE A 23 46.11 -23.48 30.92
C PHE A 23 45.38 -23.65 32.27
N GLN A 24 45.86 -22.99 33.32
CA GLN A 24 45.46 -23.22 34.71
C GLN A 24 44.30 -22.34 35.21
N VAL A 25 43.64 -22.83 36.26
CA VAL A 25 42.59 -22.15 37.03
C VAL A 25 43.21 -21.26 38.12
N VAL A 26 42.62 -20.09 38.36
CA VAL A 26 42.85 -19.26 39.56
C VAL A 26 41.49 -18.75 40.07
N GLY A 27 41.14 -19.07 41.33
CA GLY A 27 40.05 -18.42 42.07
C GLY A 27 40.55 -17.16 42.79
N GLU A 28 39.80 -16.46 43.64
CA GLU A 28 38.46 -16.70 44.17
C GLU A 28 37.98 -15.38 44.82
N ARG A 29 36.68 -15.03 44.73
CA ARG A 29 35.92 -14.53 45.89
C ARG A 29 34.42 -14.40 45.61
N ARG A 30 33.63 -14.58 46.69
CA ARG A 30 32.17 -14.48 46.71
C ARG A 30 31.75 -13.16 47.37
N CYS A 31 30.58 -12.64 46.98
CA CYS A 31 29.66 -12.00 47.92
C CYS A 31 28.27 -12.58 47.68
N MET A 32 27.67 -13.17 48.71
CA MET A 32 26.27 -13.61 48.72
C MET A 32 25.47 -12.67 49.61
N HIS A 33 24.26 -12.30 49.20
CA HIS A 33 23.20 -11.91 50.14
C HIS A 33 21.93 -12.69 49.80
N SER A 34 21.33 -13.26 50.85
CA SER A 34 20.17 -14.15 50.75
C SER A 34 19.42 -14.12 52.07
N ILE A 35 18.17 -13.65 52.06
CA ILE A 35 17.23 -13.66 53.19
C ILE A 35 15.85 -14.13 52.65
N PRO A 36 15.04 -14.90 53.41
CA PRO A 36 14.28 -15.99 52.81
C PRO A 36 12.74 -15.93 52.92
N TRP A 37 12.09 -16.81 52.15
CA TRP A 37 10.87 -17.57 52.44
C TRP A 37 9.71 -16.95 53.26
N LEU A 38 8.51 -16.98 52.65
CA LEU A 38 7.26 -17.34 53.33
C LEU A 38 6.29 -17.99 52.33
N GLN A 39 5.53 -19.00 52.78
CA GLN A 39 4.56 -19.77 51.97
C GLN A 39 3.44 -20.31 52.90
N GLN A 40 2.34 -20.81 52.33
CA GLN A 40 1.05 -21.16 52.98
C GLN A 40 0.18 -19.91 53.27
N HIS A 41 -1.17 -19.94 53.24
CA HIS A 41 -2.12 -21.07 53.22
C HIS A 41 -3.18 -21.01 52.10
N ASN A 42 -3.88 -22.14 51.89
CA ASN A 42 -5.13 -22.24 51.10
C ASN A 42 -6.35 -21.67 51.84
N ALA A 43 -7.28 -21.07 51.10
CA ALA A 43 -8.73 -21.05 51.38
C ALA A 43 -9.53 -20.79 50.09
N SER A 44 -10.80 -21.22 50.02
CA SER A 44 -11.68 -21.10 48.84
C SER A 44 -13.17 -21.10 49.24
N ILE A 45 -14.09 -20.90 48.27
CA ILE A 45 -15.58 -21.00 48.38
C ILE A 45 -16.26 -19.74 49.02
N PRO A 46 -17.45 -19.24 48.59
CA PRO A 46 -18.11 -19.11 47.27
C PRO A 46 -18.65 -17.66 46.98
N PRO A 47 -19.46 -17.37 45.92
CA PRO A 47 -19.99 -16.03 45.62
C PRO A 47 -21.53 -15.82 45.76
N ALA A 48 -22.00 -14.59 45.45
CA ALA A 48 -23.38 -14.10 45.17
C ALA A 48 -24.25 -13.64 46.39
N PRO A 49 -25.41 -12.93 46.22
CA PRO A 49 -26.00 -12.27 45.02
C PRO A 49 -26.59 -10.82 45.24
N THR A 50 -26.96 -10.11 44.15
CA THR A 50 -28.04 -9.06 44.04
C THR A 50 -28.00 -7.75 44.90
N SER A 51 -28.67 -6.62 44.59
CA SER A 51 -29.22 -6.04 43.33
C SER A 51 -29.72 -4.57 43.51
N ALA A 52 -29.64 -3.77 42.43
CA ALA A 52 -30.61 -2.72 42.00
C ALA A 52 -30.79 -1.35 42.73
N ARG A 53 -30.92 -0.29 41.89
CA ARG A 53 -31.60 1.03 42.08
C ARG A 53 -30.99 2.08 43.04
N SER A 54 -31.22 3.41 42.88
CA SER A 54 -31.40 4.26 41.66
C SER A 54 -31.47 5.78 41.97
N ARG A 55 -30.56 6.60 41.41
CA ARG A 55 -30.66 8.08 41.22
C ARG A 55 -30.85 8.93 42.53
N PRO A 56 -31.04 10.27 42.47
CA PRO A 56 -30.01 11.27 42.11
C PRO A 56 -29.95 12.49 43.08
N LEU A 57 -28.91 13.36 42.98
CA LEU A 57 -28.99 14.84 42.88
C LEU A 57 -27.76 15.62 43.39
N ALA A 58 -27.68 16.86 42.89
CA ALA A 58 -27.09 18.07 43.48
C ALA A 58 -25.57 18.14 43.73
N ALA A 59 -25.02 19.30 43.34
CA ALA A 59 -23.61 19.64 43.49
C ALA A 59 -23.39 20.62 44.65
N GLY A 60 -22.15 20.63 45.16
CA GLY A 60 -21.50 21.85 45.60
C GLY A 60 -21.39 22.07 47.11
N GLU A 61 -20.15 22.02 47.60
CA GLU A 61 -19.62 23.09 48.45
C GLU A 61 -18.08 23.11 48.38
N ARG A 62 -17.46 24.22 48.83
CA ARG A 62 -15.99 24.38 48.91
C ARG A 62 -15.59 24.57 50.36
N VAL A 63 -14.52 23.89 50.81
CA VAL A 63 -13.74 24.33 51.97
C VAL A 63 -12.25 24.22 51.64
N CYS A 64 -11.48 25.25 51.99
CA CYS A 64 -10.05 25.32 51.73
C CYS A 64 -9.23 24.75 52.90
N VAL A 65 -8.01 24.28 52.61
CA VAL A 65 -6.94 24.14 53.61
C VAL A 65 -5.77 25.01 53.16
N ALA A 66 -5.15 25.73 54.10
CA ALA A 66 -4.21 26.81 53.79
C ALA A 66 -2.77 26.31 53.58
N GLY A 67 -2.09 26.87 52.57
CA GLY A 67 -0.63 26.93 52.51
C GLY A 67 -0.15 28.29 53.01
N GLY A 68 0.74 28.31 54.01
CA GLY A 68 1.33 29.54 54.55
C GLY A 68 2.84 29.57 54.34
N GLY A 69 3.37 30.67 53.81
CA GLY A 69 4.80 30.82 53.54
C GLY A 69 5.12 32.00 52.63
N VAL A 70 5.11 33.22 53.18
CA VAL A 70 5.53 34.44 52.47
C VAL A 70 6.52 35.21 53.34
N THR A 71 7.65 35.58 52.74
CA THR A 71 8.49 36.71 53.18
C THR A 71 8.80 37.56 51.96
N ALA A 72 8.53 38.86 52.03
CA ALA A 72 8.56 39.78 50.90
C ALA A 72 9.74 40.76 50.97
N SER A 73 10.03 41.42 49.84
CA SER A 73 10.45 42.83 49.84
C SER A 73 10.23 43.45 48.46
N CYS A 74 10.00 44.76 48.44
CA CYS A 74 9.55 45.51 47.26
C CYS A 74 10.65 46.40 46.67
N HIS A 75 10.55 46.72 45.38
CA HIS A 75 11.12 47.94 44.81
C HIS A 75 10.14 48.59 43.82
N VAL A 76 10.29 49.90 43.61
CA VAL A 76 9.31 50.78 42.93
C VAL A 76 10.03 51.68 41.92
N GLY A 77 9.44 51.86 40.73
CA GLY A 77 9.93 52.79 39.71
C GLY A 77 8.82 53.31 38.78
N ARG A 78 8.80 54.62 38.54
CA ARG A 78 8.07 55.31 37.43
C ARG A 78 9.03 55.36 36.21
N ALA A 79 8.74 55.80 34.97
CA ALA A 79 7.65 56.54 34.30
C ALA A 79 7.82 56.32 32.74
N ARG A 80 7.14 56.92 31.75
CA ARG A 80 5.95 57.83 31.60
C ARG A 80 5.52 57.83 30.10
N ASP A 81 4.24 58.04 29.80
CA ASP A 81 3.65 58.52 28.51
C ASP A 81 3.91 57.69 27.22
N THR A 82 3.19 57.81 26.09
CA THR A 82 2.06 58.67 25.63
C THR A 82 0.95 57.85 24.93
N ALA A 83 -0.29 58.34 24.93
CA ALA A 83 -1.35 57.97 23.98
C ALA A 83 -1.71 59.20 23.08
N PRO A 84 -2.56 59.10 22.02
CA PRO A 84 -4.01 58.92 22.19
C PRO A 84 -4.67 57.98 21.15
N ALA A 85 -6.00 57.82 21.26
CA ALA A 85 -6.84 57.00 20.38
C ALA A 85 -7.84 57.84 19.56
N ALA A 86 -8.50 57.23 18.57
CA ALA A 86 -9.68 57.78 17.90
C ALA A 86 -10.73 56.68 17.63
N SER A 87 -12.01 57.01 17.85
CA SER A 87 -13.11 56.05 17.99
C SER A 87 -13.68 55.49 16.69
N LEU A 88 -14.23 54.27 16.76
CA LEU A 88 -15.19 53.72 15.79
C LEU A 88 -16.64 54.01 16.24
N LEU A 89 -17.51 54.43 15.31
CA LEU A 89 -18.96 54.44 15.50
C LEU A 89 -19.71 54.02 14.23
N PHE A 90 -20.84 53.37 14.47
CA PHE A 90 -21.81 52.76 13.56
C PHE A 90 -22.14 53.52 12.26
N SER A 91 -22.35 52.73 11.20
CA SER A 91 -23.55 52.84 10.38
C SER A 91 -24.01 51.44 9.90
N THR A 92 -25.27 51.31 9.52
CA THR A 92 -25.91 50.08 9.02
C THR A 92 -26.46 50.31 7.61
N HIS A 93 -26.65 49.25 6.80
CA HIS A 93 -27.93 48.90 6.14
C HIS A 93 -27.81 47.63 5.26
N ALA A 94 -28.97 47.11 4.81
CA ALA A 94 -29.17 45.74 4.30
C ALA A 94 -28.92 45.53 2.79
N MET A 95 -28.81 44.26 2.40
CA MET A 95 -28.86 43.77 1.01
C MET A 95 -30.29 43.61 0.49
N TRP A 96 -30.52 43.77 -0.82
CA TRP A 96 -31.65 43.20 -1.58
C TRP A 96 -31.28 42.94 -3.06
N LEU A 97 -32.09 42.12 -3.76
CA LEU A 97 -31.85 41.57 -5.11
C LEU A 97 -32.23 42.52 -6.27
N ALA A 98 -31.62 42.33 -7.45
CA ALA A 98 -32.26 42.54 -8.76
C ALA A 98 -31.53 41.77 -9.91
N LEU A 99 -32.23 41.48 -11.01
CA LEU A 99 -31.70 40.88 -12.25
C LEU A 99 -31.51 41.95 -13.35
N ALA A 100 -30.64 41.69 -14.34
CA ALA A 100 -30.76 42.26 -15.69
C ALA A 100 -30.06 41.40 -16.78
N LEU A 101 -30.63 41.42 -18.00
CA LEU A 101 -30.05 40.92 -19.26
C LEU A 101 -29.73 42.13 -20.19
N PRO A 102 -28.91 41.93 -21.23
CA PRO A 102 -29.12 42.65 -22.50
C PRO A 102 -29.10 41.74 -23.75
N LEU A 103 -29.44 42.29 -24.93
CA LEU A 103 -29.75 41.55 -26.18
C LEU A 103 -29.01 42.08 -27.43
N GLY A 104 -28.42 41.16 -28.21
CA GLY A 104 -28.17 41.26 -29.67
C GLY A 104 -27.20 42.34 -30.20
N PRO A 105 -27.14 42.57 -31.55
CA PRO A 105 -27.72 41.77 -32.64
C PRO A 105 -26.83 41.60 -33.92
N LEU A 106 -27.31 40.76 -34.86
CA LEU A 106 -27.14 40.81 -36.35
C LEU A 106 -25.75 40.73 -37.04
N TYR A 107 -25.64 39.83 -38.03
CA TYR A 107 -25.38 40.18 -39.45
C TYR A 107 -25.81 39.04 -40.41
N THR A 108 -26.02 39.34 -41.69
CA THR A 108 -26.57 38.42 -42.72
C THR A 108 -25.80 38.49 -44.05
N ALA A 109 -25.82 37.39 -44.82
CA ALA A 109 -25.43 37.35 -46.24
C ALA A 109 -26.09 36.16 -46.97
N LEU A 110 -26.55 36.33 -48.22
CA LEU A 110 -27.22 35.29 -49.01
C LEU A 110 -27.11 35.49 -50.55
N ALA A 111 -26.88 34.38 -51.26
CA ALA A 111 -27.31 33.97 -52.62
C ALA A 111 -27.12 34.86 -53.89
N TRP A 112 -26.63 34.22 -54.96
CA TRP A 112 -26.71 34.51 -56.42
C TRP A 112 -26.19 33.25 -57.18
N ALA A 113 -26.49 32.93 -58.45
CA ALA A 113 -27.72 32.90 -59.26
C ALA A 113 -27.48 31.88 -60.42
N GLU A 114 -28.28 30.83 -60.62
CA GLU A 114 -29.50 30.71 -61.48
C GLU A 114 -29.24 30.30 -62.97
N ARG A 115 -30.08 29.35 -63.50
CA ARG A 115 -30.47 29.06 -64.92
C ARG A 115 -29.94 27.83 -65.72
N PHE A 116 -30.80 26.78 -65.79
CA PHE A 116 -31.44 26.14 -66.98
C PHE A 116 -30.64 25.61 -68.22
N PRO A 117 -31.19 24.72 -69.11
CA PRO A 117 -32.49 24.00 -69.13
C PRO A 117 -32.53 22.47 -69.50
N THR A 118 -33.66 21.82 -69.17
CA THR A 118 -34.39 20.72 -69.88
C THR A 118 -33.81 19.31 -70.22
N ALA A 119 -34.43 18.30 -69.60
CA ALA A 119 -35.14 17.15 -70.20
C ALA A 119 -34.42 15.87 -70.70
N MET A 120 -34.58 14.77 -69.93
CA MET A 120 -35.14 13.49 -70.43
C MET A 120 -35.76 12.65 -69.28
N LYS A 121 -36.53 11.60 -69.61
CA LYS A 121 -37.14 10.65 -68.64
C LYS A 121 -36.63 9.23 -68.87
N LEU A 122 -36.24 8.51 -67.81
CA LEU A 122 -36.58 7.12 -67.46
C LEU A 122 -35.63 6.58 -66.36
N SER A 123 -35.91 5.38 -65.83
CA SER A 123 -35.46 4.86 -64.52
C SER A 123 -34.84 3.45 -64.64
N PRO A 124 -34.46 2.77 -63.54
CA PRO A 124 -33.61 3.20 -62.41
C PRO A 124 -32.49 2.19 -62.05
N ALA A 125 -31.35 2.64 -61.52
CA ALA A 125 -30.40 1.77 -60.79
C ALA A 125 -29.49 2.55 -59.82
N ALA A 126 -29.07 1.87 -58.73
CA ALA A 126 -27.92 2.20 -57.88
C ALA A 126 -27.81 3.65 -57.34
N ALA A 127 -28.77 4.07 -56.49
CA ALA A 127 -28.51 5.16 -55.55
C ALA A 127 -27.76 4.61 -54.32
N VAL A 128 -26.56 5.10 -54.05
CA VAL A 128 -25.82 4.79 -52.82
C VAL A 128 -26.54 5.44 -51.64
N ALA A 129 -27.01 4.62 -50.69
CA ALA A 129 -27.54 5.12 -49.43
C ALA A 129 -26.38 5.67 -48.59
N ALA A 130 -26.15 6.98 -48.68
CA ALA A 130 -25.31 7.71 -47.75
C ALA A 130 -26.02 7.73 -46.38
N SER A 131 -25.80 6.68 -45.59
CA SER A 131 -26.28 6.58 -44.21
C SER A 131 -25.64 7.70 -43.38
N ALA A 132 -26.34 8.83 -43.29
CA ALA A 132 -26.04 9.84 -42.28
C ALA A 132 -26.26 9.20 -40.91
N ALA A 133 -25.17 8.70 -40.32
CA ALA A 133 -25.18 8.13 -38.98
C ALA A 133 -25.55 9.26 -38.03
N ALA A 134 -26.82 9.27 -37.59
CA ALA A 134 -27.29 10.18 -36.58
C ALA A 134 -26.49 9.90 -35.31
N VAL A 135 -25.57 10.81 -34.97
CA VAL A 135 -24.83 10.78 -33.70
C VAL A 135 -25.84 11.12 -32.60
N LEU A 136 -26.60 10.10 -32.20
CA LEU A 136 -27.39 10.15 -30.97
C LEU A 136 -26.40 10.42 -29.83
N PRO A 137 -26.61 11.46 -29.02
CA PRO A 137 -25.74 11.72 -27.89
C PRO A 137 -25.88 10.56 -26.91
N VAL A 138 -24.82 9.76 -26.77
CA VAL A 138 -24.74 8.76 -25.70
C VAL A 138 -24.81 9.51 -24.38
N ALA A 139 -25.83 9.22 -23.57
CA ALA A 139 -26.07 9.95 -22.33
C ALA A 139 -25.01 9.59 -21.28
N TRP A 140 -23.93 10.37 -21.23
CA TRP A 140 -22.85 10.30 -20.22
C TRP A 140 -23.32 10.76 -18.81
N GLY A 141 -24.48 10.29 -18.36
CA GLY A 141 -25.17 10.78 -17.16
C GLY A 141 -25.79 9.70 -16.28
N ALA A 142 -25.38 8.43 -16.43
CA ALA A 142 -26.02 7.29 -15.75
C ALA A 142 -25.06 6.25 -15.14
N CYS A 143 -23.74 6.40 -15.26
CA CYS A 143 -22.81 5.51 -14.57
C CYS A 143 -22.81 5.81 -13.06
N PRO A 144 -23.11 4.83 -12.18
CA PRO A 144 -23.15 5.06 -10.75
C PRO A 144 -21.74 5.24 -10.19
N ASP A 145 -21.61 6.06 -9.15
CA ASP A 145 -20.39 6.11 -8.35
C ASP A 145 -20.13 4.74 -7.71
N TYR A 146 -18.93 4.19 -7.89
CA TYR A 146 -18.65 2.80 -7.49
C TYR A 146 -18.54 2.63 -5.96
N THR A 147 -18.21 3.70 -5.21
CA THR A 147 -18.27 3.70 -3.74
C THR A 147 -19.69 3.44 -3.26
N SER A 148 -20.69 4.05 -3.90
CA SER A 148 -22.12 3.84 -3.59
C SER A 148 -22.69 2.52 -4.15
N TYR A 149 -22.15 2.05 -5.29
CA TYR A 149 -22.57 0.84 -5.98
C TYR A 149 -22.13 -0.44 -5.24
N SER A 150 -20.88 -0.47 -4.78
CA SER A 150 -20.25 -1.62 -4.10
C SER A 150 -20.89 -1.99 -2.75
N GLN A 151 -21.55 -1.04 -2.08
CA GLN A 151 -22.21 -1.24 -0.77
C GLN A 151 -23.48 -2.10 -0.80
N LYS A 152 -23.96 -2.51 -1.97
CA LYS A 152 -25.25 -3.21 -2.16
C LYS A 152 -25.09 -4.36 -3.14
N ALA A 153 -25.83 -5.44 -2.96
CA ALA A 153 -25.81 -6.57 -3.89
C ALA A 153 -26.37 -6.16 -5.27
N GLN A 154 -25.62 -6.42 -6.34
CA GLN A 154 -25.93 -6.02 -7.71
C GLN A 154 -26.20 -7.23 -8.63
N GLY A 155 -27.01 -7.02 -9.68
CA GLY A 155 -27.27 -8.02 -10.71
C GLY A 155 -27.87 -9.34 -10.19
N ASN A 156 -27.52 -10.46 -10.84
CA ASN A 156 -28.04 -11.79 -10.50
C ASN A 156 -27.06 -12.56 -9.59
N PRO A 157 -27.56 -13.26 -8.55
CA PRO A 157 -26.73 -14.08 -7.69
C PRO A 157 -26.12 -15.29 -8.44
N SER A 158 -24.98 -15.77 -7.94
CA SER A 158 -24.36 -17.03 -8.32
C SER A 158 -25.26 -18.26 -8.08
N SER A 159 -24.94 -19.38 -8.73
CA SER A 159 -25.65 -20.65 -8.53
C SER A 159 -25.23 -21.40 -7.27
N GLY A 160 -24.10 -21.05 -6.63
CA GLY A 160 -23.57 -21.68 -5.42
C GLY A 160 -24.36 -21.36 -4.14
N PRO A 161 -23.97 -21.92 -2.97
CA PRO A 161 -24.68 -21.70 -1.70
C PRO A 161 -24.65 -20.26 -1.19
N LEU A 162 -23.59 -19.48 -1.45
CA LEU A 162 -23.41 -18.12 -0.91
C LEU A 162 -24.19 -17.04 -1.67
N LYS A 163 -24.67 -17.33 -2.90
CA LYS A 163 -25.48 -16.42 -3.73
C LYS A 163 -24.84 -15.06 -3.98
N LEU A 164 -23.52 -15.03 -4.15
CA LEU A 164 -22.75 -13.82 -4.38
C LEU A 164 -23.27 -13.06 -5.63
N PRO A 165 -23.48 -11.74 -5.53
CA PRO A 165 -23.98 -10.89 -6.61
C PRO A 165 -22.93 -10.66 -7.72
N PHE A 166 -23.36 -10.07 -8.84
CA PHE A 166 -22.47 -9.61 -9.91
C PHE A 166 -22.14 -8.14 -9.72
N MET A 167 -20.89 -7.83 -9.36
CA MET A 167 -20.47 -6.51 -8.89
C MET A 167 -19.63 -5.71 -9.90
N ARG A 168 -19.45 -6.20 -11.12
CA ARG A 168 -18.77 -5.42 -12.17
C ARG A 168 -19.70 -4.31 -12.68
N PRO A 169 -19.21 -3.11 -13.02
CA PRO A 169 -19.97 -2.13 -13.79
C PRO A 169 -20.48 -2.72 -15.12
N SER A 170 -21.56 -2.15 -15.63
CA SER A 170 -21.98 -2.39 -17.01
C SER A 170 -20.87 -1.99 -17.99
N PRO A 171 -20.74 -2.65 -19.17
CA PRO A 171 -19.57 -2.49 -20.03
C PRO A 171 -19.23 -1.05 -20.43
N GLU A 172 -20.26 -0.22 -20.63
CA GLU A 172 -20.15 1.21 -20.95
C GLU A 172 -19.70 2.11 -19.79
N CYS A 173 -19.69 1.58 -18.56
CA CYS A 173 -19.25 2.27 -17.34
C CYS A 173 -17.92 1.74 -16.77
N ARG A 174 -17.21 0.87 -17.51
CA ARG A 174 -15.88 0.37 -17.12
C ARG A 174 -14.80 1.37 -17.50
N THR A 175 -13.92 1.74 -16.55
CA THR A 175 -12.91 2.78 -16.76
C THR A 175 -11.83 2.41 -17.79
N PHE A 176 -11.56 1.13 -17.98
CA PHE A 176 -10.67 0.59 -19.00
C PHE A 176 -11.14 -0.82 -19.40
N ASN A 177 -11.05 -1.16 -20.69
CA ASN A 177 -11.45 -2.47 -21.20
C ASN A 177 -10.23 -3.19 -21.82
N SER A 178 -9.97 -4.43 -21.40
CA SER A 178 -8.93 -5.30 -21.96
C SER A 178 -9.53 -6.62 -22.43
N SER A 179 -9.31 -6.96 -23.70
CA SER A 179 -9.81 -8.22 -24.28
C SER A 179 -9.11 -9.45 -23.70
N ALA A 180 -7.84 -9.32 -23.29
CA ALA A 180 -7.11 -10.37 -22.60
C ALA A 180 -7.67 -10.61 -21.19
N VAL A 181 -8.07 -9.56 -20.47
CA VAL A 181 -8.70 -9.66 -19.15
C VAL A 181 -10.08 -10.31 -19.22
N GLU A 182 -10.95 -9.92 -20.17
CA GLU A 182 -12.24 -10.61 -20.36
C GLU A 182 -12.05 -12.10 -20.73
N LYS A 183 -11.02 -12.44 -21.52
CA LYS A 183 -10.69 -13.84 -21.82
C LYS A 183 -10.27 -14.61 -20.56
N VAL A 184 -9.45 -14.04 -19.68
CA VAL A 184 -9.07 -14.68 -18.40
C VAL A 184 -10.30 -14.88 -17.51
N VAL A 185 -11.21 -13.91 -17.44
CA VAL A 185 -12.49 -14.06 -16.72
C VAL A 185 -13.29 -15.24 -17.27
N ALA A 186 -13.45 -15.34 -18.59
CA ALA A 186 -14.18 -16.44 -19.22
C ALA A 186 -13.52 -17.82 -19.02
N ASP A 187 -12.20 -17.92 -19.23
CA ASP A 187 -11.44 -19.16 -19.06
C ASP A 187 -11.49 -19.67 -17.60
N MET A 188 -11.35 -18.76 -16.63
CA MET A 188 -11.36 -19.08 -15.20
C MET A 188 -12.77 -19.49 -14.72
N THR A 189 -13.79 -18.66 -14.98
CA THR A 189 -15.17 -18.90 -14.52
C THR A 189 -15.75 -20.20 -15.07
N ALA A 190 -15.46 -20.54 -16.33
CA ALA A 190 -15.86 -21.81 -16.93
C ALA A 190 -15.24 -23.03 -16.21
N ARG A 191 -13.98 -22.92 -15.77
CA ARG A 191 -13.18 -24.04 -15.25
C ARG A 191 -13.24 -24.19 -13.72
N LEU A 192 -13.51 -23.13 -12.96
CA LEU A 192 -13.64 -23.18 -11.49
C LEU A 192 -14.78 -24.12 -11.06
N LYS A 193 -14.55 -24.97 -10.04
CA LYS A 193 -15.54 -25.94 -9.54
C LYS A 193 -16.74 -25.26 -8.91
N ASP A 194 -16.45 -24.26 -8.09
CA ASP A 194 -17.39 -23.60 -7.20
C ASP A 194 -17.93 -22.32 -7.87
N PRO A 195 -19.26 -22.18 -8.07
CA PRO A 195 -19.82 -20.99 -8.70
C PRO A 195 -19.69 -19.70 -7.89
N ASP A 196 -19.52 -19.78 -6.56
CA ASP A 196 -19.33 -18.61 -5.71
C ASP A 196 -17.88 -18.12 -5.82
N ILE A 197 -16.90 -19.03 -5.82
CA ILE A 197 -15.49 -18.69 -6.11
C ILE A 197 -15.35 -18.17 -7.55
N ALA A 198 -16.10 -18.72 -8.52
CA ALA A 198 -16.14 -18.20 -9.88
C ALA A 198 -16.67 -16.77 -9.95
N ARG A 199 -17.80 -16.48 -9.26
CA ARG A 199 -18.35 -15.12 -9.20
C ARG A 199 -17.42 -14.15 -8.47
N LEU A 200 -16.80 -14.58 -7.37
CA LEU A 200 -15.86 -13.75 -6.62
C LEU A 200 -14.63 -13.42 -7.47
N PHE A 201 -14.08 -14.38 -8.24
CA PHE A 201 -13.02 -14.09 -9.22
C PHE A 201 -13.48 -13.11 -10.30
N GLU A 202 -14.65 -13.32 -10.90
CA GLU A 202 -15.24 -12.45 -11.92
C GLU A 202 -15.43 -11.01 -11.43
N ASN A 203 -15.87 -10.80 -10.19
CA ASN A 203 -16.04 -9.49 -9.59
C ASN A 203 -14.71 -8.80 -9.26
N THR A 204 -13.68 -9.56 -8.87
CA THR A 204 -12.46 -9.03 -8.22
C THR A 204 -11.27 -8.87 -9.17
N PHE A 205 -11.00 -9.87 -10.02
CA PHE A 205 -9.87 -9.85 -10.96
C PHE A 205 -9.86 -8.64 -11.92
N PRO A 206 -10.99 -8.21 -12.53
CA PRO A 206 -11.00 -7.03 -13.40
C PRO A 206 -11.24 -5.71 -12.65
N ASN A 207 -11.46 -5.72 -11.33
CA ASN A 207 -12.00 -4.57 -10.59
C ASN A 207 -11.17 -3.28 -10.74
N THR A 208 -9.83 -3.38 -10.76
CA THR A 208 -8.94 -2.24 -11.01
C THR A 208 -9.25 -1.57 -12.35
N LEU A 209 -9.29 -2.33 -13.46
CA LEU A 209 -9.56 -1.77 -14.79
C LEU A 209 -11.02 -1.33 -14.96
N ASP A 210 -11.95 -2.07 -14.36
CA ASP A 210 -13.37 -1.73 -14.36
C ASP A 210 -13.66 -0.38 -13.68
N THR A 211 -12.91 -0.01 -12.62
CA THR A 211 -13.35 1.07 -11.71
C THR A 211 -12.33 2.18 -11.41
N THR A 212 -11.01 1.92 -11.48
CA THR A 212 -9.99 2.81 -10.88
C THR A 212 -9.16 3.64 -11.85
N VAL A 213 -9.30 3.45 -13.17
CA VAL A 213 -8.53 4.20 -14.18
C VAL A 213 -9.17 5.58 -14.35
N ARG A 214 -8.89 6.48 -13.40
CA ARG A 214 -9.62 7.74 -13.25
C ARG A 214 -9.20 8.81 -14.26
N TYR A 215 -7.99 8.69 -14.80
CA TYR A 215 -7.54 9.40 -16.01
C TYR A 215 -6.55 8.52 -16.78
N TYR A 216 -6.61 8.58 -18.11
CA TYR A 216 -5.63 7.95 -19.00
C TYR A 216 -5.53 8.73 -20.31
N ASN A 217 -4.31 9.09 -20.69
CA ASN A 217 -4.01 9.68 -21.99
C ASN A 217 -2.76 9.00 -22.59
N PRO A 218 -2.91 8.10 -23.57
CA PRO A 218 -1.79 7.40 -24.20
C PRO A 218 -0.87 8.34 -24.98
N THR A 219 -1.38 9.46 -25.51
CA THR A 219 -0.60 10.44 -26.28
C THR A 219 0.32 11.27 -25.39
N GLN A 220 -0.11 11.56 -24.16
CA GLN A 220 0.73 12.20 -23.14
C GLN A 220 1.54 11.18 -22.30
N ASN A 221 1.29 9.87 -22.49
CA ASN A 221 1.86 8.78 -21.67
C ASN A 221 1.63 9.03 -20.17
N LEU A 222 0.41 9.44 -19.80
CA LEU A 222 -0.02 9.70 -18.42
C LEU A 222 -1.25 8.86 -18.05
N ALA A 223 -1.25 8.33 -16.83
CA ALA A 223 -2.41 7.68 -16.22
C ALA A 223 -2.47 8.00 -14.72
N PHE A 224 -3.69 8.05 -14.17
CA PHE A 224 -3.95 8.25 -12.75
C PHE A 224 -4.89 7.15 -12.24
N ILE A 225 -4.43 6.42 -11.24
CA ILE A 225 -5.08 5.21 -10.71
C ILE A 225 -5.47 5.48 -9.26
N ILE A 226 -6.75 5.33 -8.91
CA ILE A 226 -7.19 5.49 -7.51
C ILE A 226 -7.21 4.14 -6.77
N THR A 227 -7.04 4.15 -5.45
CA THR A 227 -7.06 2.90 -4.64
C THR A 227 -8.44 2.22 -4.63
N GLY A 228 -9.49 3.01 -4.88
CA GLY A 228 -10.89 2.63 -4.81
C GLY A 228 -11.70 3.78 -4.26
N ASP A 229 -12.39 3.55 -3.14
CA ASP A 229 -13.18 4.56 -2.42
C ASP A 229 -12.40 5.80 -1.94
N ILE A 230 -11.06 5.73 -1.86
CA ILE A 230 -10.19 6.90 -1.66
C ILE A 230 -9.70 7.39 -3.04
N THR A 231 -10.12 8.60 -3.43
CA THR A 231 -9.83 9.21 -4.74
C THR A 231 -8.44 9.85 -4.80
N ALA A 232 -7.40 9.04 -4.61
CA ALA A 232 -5.99 9.41 -4.80
C ALA A 232 -5.14 8.18 -5.17
N GLN A 233 -3.95 8.40 -5.74
CA GLN A 233 -3.04 7.34 -6.17
C GLN A 233 -1.99 7.04 -5.10
N TRP A 234 -1.96 5.82 -4.58
CA TRP A 234 -0.83 5.28 -3.79
C TRP A 234 0.10 4.47 -4.68
N LEU A 235 1.41 4.63 -4.51
CA LEU A 235 2.43 3.85 -5.25
C LEU A 235 2.37 2.35 -4.89
N ARG A 236 2.16 2.05 -3.60
CA ARG A 236 1.95 0.68 -3.08
C ARG A 236 0.74 0.03 -3.74
N ASP A 237 -0.43 0.65 -3.62
CA ASP A 237 -1.70 0.13 -4.09
C ASP A 237 -1.65 -0.09 -5.60
N THR A 238 -1.20 0.90 -6.38
CA THR A 238 -1.10 0.81 -7.84
C THR A 238 -0.21 -0.36 -8.29
N ALA A 239 0.95 -0.53 -7.66
CA ALA A 239 1.87 -1.63 -7.96
C ALA A 239 1.30 -3.03 -7.64
N ASN A 240 0.33 -3.12 -6.72
CA ASN A 240 -0.35 -4.37 -6.39
C ASN A 240 -1.66 -4.56 -7.19
N GLN A 241 -2.39 -3.47 -7.48
CA GLN A 241 -3.55 -3.43 -8.36
C GLN A 241 -3.23 -3.94 -9.77
N PHE A 242 -2.03 -3.63 -10.30
CA PHE A 242 -1.60 -4.08 -11.62
C PHE A 242 -0.79 -5.39 -11.65
N ALA A 243 -0.31 -5.88 -10.50
CA ALA A 243 0.52 -7.09 -10.43
C ALA A 243 -0.15 -8.31 -11.09
N VAL A 244 -1.44 -8.46 -10.83
CA VAL A 244 -2.32 -9.50 -11.37
C VAL A 244 -2.43 -9.50 -12.91
N TYR A 245 -2.13 -8.38 -13.57
CA TYR A 245 -2.20 -8.22 -15.03
C TYR A 245 -0.86 -8.39 -15.74
N PHE A 246 0.29 -8.44 -15.03
CA PHE A 246 1.60 -8.51 -15.66
C PHE A 246 1.74 -9.64 -16.71
N PRO A 247 1.21 -10.87 -16.52
CA PRO A 247 1.30 -11.93 -17.55
C PRO A 247 0.62 -11.59 -18.88
N LEU A 248 -0.29 -10.60 -18.92
CA LEU A 248 -1.07 -10.25 -20.11
C LEU A 248 -0.43 -9.16 -20.97
N LEU A 249 0.53 -8.38 -20.46
CA LEU A 249 1.05 -7.18 -21.14
C LEU A 249 1.80 -7.49 -22.44
N ALA A 250 2.29 -8.73 -22.62
CA ALA A 250 2.87 -9.18 -23.88
C ALA A 250 1.84 -9.39 -25.00
N ALA A 251 0.59 -9.71 -24.64
CA ALA A 251 -0.51 -9.97 -25.56
C ALA A 251 -1.43 -8.74 -25.76
N ASP A 252 -1.65 -7.96 -24.69
CA ASP A 252 -2.51 -6.77 -24.71
C ASP A 252 -1.67 -5.48 -24.68
N LYS A 253 -1.51 -4.88 -25.86
CA LYS A 253 -0.68 -3.68 -26.07
C LYS A 253 -1.29 -2.41 -25.49
N ASP A 254 -2.61 -2.34 -25.38
CA ASP A 254 -3.30 -1.17 -24.84
C ASP A 254 -3.18 -1.18 -23.31
N LEU A 255 -3.32 -2.35 -22.70
CA LEU A 255 -3.05 -2.56 -21.27
C LEU A 255 -1.56 -2.34 -20.93
N ALA A 256 -0.64 -2.76 -21.80
CA ALA A 256 0.78 -2.41 -21.66
C ALA A 256 1.02 -0.89 -21.76
N THR A 257 0.34 -0.19 -22.68
CA THR A 257 0.45 1.26 -22.82
C THR A 257 -0.10 2.00 -21.60
N LEU A 258 -1.19 1.50 -21.00
CA LEU A 258 -1.69 1.98 -19.71
C LEU A 258 -0.63 1.82 -18.60
N VAL A 259 -0.07 0.63 -18.42
CA VAL A 259 0.95 0.39 -17.37
C VAL A 259 2.19 1.27 -17.54
N ARG A 260 2.66 1.50 -18.78
CA ARG A 260 3.77 2.43 -19.03
C ARG A 260 3.40 3.89 -18.70
N ALA A 261 2.17 4.30 -18.98
CA ALA A 261 1.66 5.62 -18.64
C ALA A 261 1.51 5.84 -17.13
N VAL A 262 1.22 4.78 -16.37
CA VAL A 262 1.27 4.80 -14.89
C VAL A 262 2.72 4.97 -14.42
N ILE A 263 3.66 4.14 -14.88
CA ILE A 263 5.08 4.21 -14.48
C ILE A 263 5.67 5.60 -14.74
N HIS A 264 5.38 6.21 -15.90
CA HIS A 264 5.87 7.54 -16.22
C HIS A 264 5.25 8.63 -15.33
N ASN A 265 3.97 8.51 -14.95
CA ASN A 265 3.37 9.46 -14.00
C ASN A 265 3.96 9.29 -12.58
N GLU A 266 4.16 8.05 -12.12
CA GLU A 266 4.83 7.76 -10.84
C GLU A 266 6.28 8.24 -10.80
N ALA A 267 6.99 8.18 -11.94
CA ALA A 267 8.34 8.73 -12.06
C ALA A 267 8.39 10.26 -11.90
N ARG A 268 7.29 10.99 -12.17
CA ARG A 268 7.17 12.43 -11.84
C ARG A 268 7.07 12.60 -10.32
N TYR A 269 6.11 11.90 -9.71
CA TYR A 269 5.83 11.96 -8.27
C TYR A 269 7.05 11.62 -7.42
N VAL A 270 7.73 10.49 -7.70
CA VAL A 270 8.91 10.03 -6.95
C VAL A 270 10.14 10.94 -7.17
N ALA A 271 10.28 11.57 -8.34
CA ALA A 271 11.39 12.49 -8.58
C ALA A 271 11.25 13.81 -7.81
N GLU A 272 10.02 14.28 -7.56
CA GLU A 272 9.75 15.53 -6.82
C GLU A 272 9.61 15.27 -5.30
N TYR A 273 8.88 14.22 -4.90
CA TYR A 273 8.52 13.93 -3.51
C TYR A 273 8.81 12.47 -3.10
N PRO A 274 10.08 12.01 -3.08
CA PRO A 274 10.47 10.63 -2.77
C PRO A 274 10.23 10.18 -1.31
N TYR A 275 9.63 11.05 -0.49
CA TYR A 275 9.23 10.77 0.89
C TYR A 275 7.73 10.52 1.06
N CYS A 276 6.92 10.64 0.00
CA CYS A 276 5.47 10.53 0.06
C CYS A 276 4.96 9.27 -0.67
N GLY A 277 4.00 8.57 -0.08
CA GLY A 277 3.37 7.40 -0.69
C GLY A 277 2.22 7.71 -1.66
N SER A 278 1.56 8.87 -1.53
CA SER A 278 0.29 9.13 -2.23
C SER A 278 0.11 10.53 -2.83
N PHE A 279 -0.60 10.57 -3.96
CA PHE A 279 -0.56 11.67 -4.92
C PHE A 279 -1.92 12.06 -5.50
N GLN A 280 -2.04 13.34 -5.81
CA GLN A 280 -3.16 14.00 -6.47
C GLN A 280 -3.14 13.76 -7.99
N PRO A 281 -4.26 13.98 -8.71
CA PRO A 281 -4.29 13.87 -10.16
C PRO A 281 -3.21 14.72 -10.83
N PRO A 282 -2.57 14.25 -11.92
CA PRO A 282 -1.61 15.07 -12.67
C PRO A 282 -2.34 16.28 -13.27
N PRO A 283 -1.76 17.50 -13.31
CA PRO A 283 -2.45 18.70 -13.79
C PRO A 283 -3.00 18.59 -15.21
N GLU A 284 -2.38 17.77 -16.07
CA GLU A 284 -2.83 17.48 -17.43
C GLU A 284 -4.17 16.73 -17.50
N SER A 285 -4.66 16.20 -16.37
CA SER A 285 -5.96 15.53 -16.28
C SER A 285 -7.15 16.48 -16.18
N GLY A 286 -6.94 17.72 -15.73
CA GLY A 286 -8.02 18.66 -15.41
C GLY A 286 -8.91 18.22 -14.23
N LEU A 287 -8.58 17.12 -13.54
CA LEU A 287 -9.27 16.69 -12.32
C LEU A 287 -8.84 17.59 -11.14
N ALA A 288 -9.79 17.91 -10.27
CA ALA A 288 -9.47 18.62 -9.03
C ALA A 288 -8.74 17.71 -8.04
N PRO A 289 -7.73 18.22 -7.29
CA PRO A 289 -7.18 17.54 -6.13
C PRO A 289 -8.26 17.16 -5.11
N SER A 290 -8.13 15.98 -4.51
CA SER A 290 -8.98 15.52 -3.42
C SER A 290 -8.49 16.10 -2.10
N HIS A 291 -9.39 16.56 -1.24
CA HIS A 291 -9.06 16.97 0.13
C HIS A 291 -8.85 15.73 1.03
N ASN A 292 -8.03 15.87 2.07
CA ASN A 292 -7.62 14.81 2.97
C ASN A 292 -7.54 15.33 4.41
N ASP A 293 -8.56 15.04 5.22
CA ASP A 293 -8.62 15.42 6.64
C ASP A 293 -7.41 14.93 7.47
N TRP A 294 -6.72 13.87 7.02
CA TRP A 294 -5.54 13.33 7.70
C TRP A 294 -4.25 14.09 7.37
N ALA A 295 -4.22 14.90 6.31
CA ALA A 295 -3.12 15.81 5.99
C ALA A 295 -3.31 17.22 6.59
N ASP A 296 -4.51 17.55 7.07
CA ASP A 296 -4.79 18.85 7.69
C ASP A 296 -4.05 19.01 9.02
N ASP A 297 -3.47 20.20 9.22
CA ASP A 297 -2.60 20.55 10.35
C ASP A 297 -1.38 19.59 10.54
N VAL A 298 -0.99 18.81 9.52
CA VAL A 298 0.24 18.02 9.54
C VAL A 298 1.43 18.87 9.13
N THR A 299 2.53 18.76 9.88
CA THR A 299 3.84 19.29 9.49
C THR A 299 4.71 18.18 8.91
N VAL A 300 5.24 18.41 7.72
CA VAL A 300 6.18 17.53 7.03
C VAL A 300 7.43 18.32 6.68
N ASN A 301 8.60 17.72 6.88
CA ASN A 301 9.87 18.19 6.36
C ASN A 301 10.58 17.02 5.64
N PRO A 302 11.04 17.16 4.38
CA PRO A 302 10.92 18.34 3.52
C PRO A 302 9.45 18.75 3.28
N PRO A 303 9.16 20.05 3.13
CA PRO A 303 7.79 20.52 2.92
C PRO A 303 7.24 20.05 1.57
N VAL A 304 5.93 19.87 1.50
CA VAL A 304 5.23 19.29 0.35
C VAL A 304 4.19 20.23 -0.25
N ASN A 305 3.83 20.01 -1.50
CA ASN A 305 2.74 20.71 -2.17
C ASN A 305 1.47 19.83 -2.18
N ASN A 306 0.46 20.20 -1.40
CA ASN A 306 -0.81 19.45 -1.30
C ASN A 306 -1.66 19.49 -2.60
N GLN A 307 -1.23 20.22 -3.64
CA GLN A 307 -1.81 20.13 -4.99
C GLN A 307 -1.22 18.96 -5.80
N THR A 308 -0.07 18.41 -5.39
CA THR A 308 0.60 17.24 -6.02
C THR A 308 0.55 16.01 -5.11
N VAL A 309 0.75 16.20 -3.80
CA VAL A 309 0.77 15.15 -2.77
C VAL A 309 -0.61 15.07 -2.11
N PHE A 310 -1.14 13.86 -1.93
CA PHE A 310 -2.38 13.63 -1.18
C PHE A 310 -2.07 13.38 0.31
N GLU A 311 -1.03 12.59 0.59
CA GLU A 311 -0.46 12.45 1.93
C GLU A 311 1.04 12.12 1.85
N CYS A 312 1.84 12.75 2.71
CA CYS A 312 3.29 12.50 2.76
C CYS A 312 3.72 11.64 3.94
N LYS A 313 3.08 10.48 4.11
CA LYS A 313 3.58 9.43 4.98
C LYS A 313 4.75 8.73 4.29
N TYR A 314 5.89 8.64 4.98
CA TYR A 314 7.06 7.97 4.44
C TYR A 314 7.05 6.45 4.69
N GLU A 315 6.89 5.73 3.59
CA GLU A 315 6.90 4.27 3.48
C GLU A 315 7.99 3.80 2.51
N ILE A 316 8.82 2.84 2.94
CA ILE A 316 9.78 2.15 2.06
C ILE A 316 9.05 1.35 0.97
N ASP A 317 7.93 0.73 1.31
CA ASP A 317 7.14 -0.12 0.40
C ASP A 317 6.51 0.67 -0.75
N SER A 318 6.12 1.93 -0.57
CA SER A 318 5.66 2.80 -1.65
C SER A 318 6.75 3.00 -2.72
N LEU A 319 8.02 3.20 -2.33
CA LEU A 319 9.14 3.25 -3.28
C LEU A 319 9.44 1.88 -3.90
N CYS A 320 9.23 0.78 -3.16
CA CYS A 320 9.34 -0.57 -3.70
C CYS A 320 8.20 -0.90 -4.66
N GLY A 321 7.02 -0.28 -4.52
CA GLY A 321 5.89 -0.39 -5.44
C GLY A 321 6.24 0.11 -6.83
N PHE A 322 6.77 1.32 -6.94
CA PHE A 322 7.27 1.87 -8.21
C PHE A 322 8.31 0.96 -8.89
N LEU A 323 9.23 0.37 -8.10
CA LEU A 323 10.21 -0.60 -8.61
C LEU A 323 9.56 -1.92 -9.05
N LYS A 324 8.60 -2.46 -8.28
CA LYS A 324 7.79 -3.65 -8.61
C LYS A 324 7.00 -3.45 -9.90
N LEU A 325 6.39 -2.28 -10.10
CA LEU A 325 5.63 -1.93 -11.30
C LEU A 325 6.55 -1.81 -12.52
N SER A 326 7.64 -1.05 -12.39
CA SER A 326 8.71 -0.92 -13.39
C SER A 326 9.26 -2.28 -13.85
N ARG A 327 9.54 -3.15 -12.88
CA ARG A 327 9.99 -4.53 -13.12
C ARG A 327 8.92 -5.35 -13.83
N GLY A 328 7.69 -5.39 -13.30
CA GLY A 328 6.61 -6.22 -13.84
C GLY A 328 6.30 -5.90 -15.29
N TYR A 329 6.31 -4.61 -15.64
CA TYR A 329 6.21 -4.15 -17.02
C TYR A 329 7.37 -4.66 -17.89
N TYR A 330 8.62 -4.47 -17.46
CA TYR A 330 9.78 -4.95 -18.21
C TYR A 330 9.79 -6.47 -18.35
N ASP A 331 9.48 -7.21 -17.29
CA ASP A 331 9.53 -8.67 -17.30
C ASP A 331 8.47 -9.29 -18.21
N ALA A 332 7.31 -8.66 -18.34
CA ALA A 332 6.27 -9.09 -19.27
C ALA A 332 6.56 -8.69 -20.72
N THR A 333 6.85 -7.41 -20.97
CA THR A 333 6.90 -6.83 -22.33
C THR A 333 8.27 -6.92 -23.00
N LYS A 334 9.34 -6.98 -22.19
CA LYS A 334 10.74 -6.70 -22.54
C LYS A 334 10.97 -5.29 -23.14
N ASP A 335 10.00 -4.38 -23.06
CA ASP A 335 10.16 -2.98 -23.47
C ASP A 335 10.86 -2.18 -22.38
N GLY A 336 12.01 -1.60 -22.72
CA GLY A 336 12.78 -0.71 -21.86
C GLY A 336 12.49 0.79 -22.07
N SER A 337 11.51 1.15 -22.90
CA SER A 337 11.20 2.54 -23.26
C SER A 337 10.85 3.45 -22.08
N PHE A 338 10.30 2.87 -21.00
CA PHE A 338 9.98 3.58 -19.76
C PHE A 338 11.22 3.99 -18.94
N MET A 339 12.40 3.45 -19.22
CA MET A 339 13.65 3.83 -18.55
C MET A 339 14.20 5.14 -19.16
N ASP A 340 13.35 6.16 -19.17
CA ASP A 340 13.63 7.52 -19.64
C ASP A 340 14.38 8.35 -18.57
N SER A 341 14.66 9.63 -18.86
CA SER A 341 15.34 10.50 -17.90
C SER A 341 14.56 10.69 -16.60
N GLN A 342 13.23 10.82 -16.67
CA GLN A 342 12.35 11.04 -15.52
C GLN A 342 12.34 9.81 -14.61
N TRP A 343 12.29 8.61 -15.19
CA TRP A 343 12.42 7.35 -14.46
C TRP A 343 13.77 7.20 -13.77
N TYR A 344 14.86 7.55 -14.46
CA TYR A 344 16.19 7.54 -13.84
C TYR A 344 16.33 8.59 -12.73
N ASP A 345 15.74 9.77 -12.88
CA ASP A 345 15.76 10.83 -11.85
C ASP A 345 15.01 10.37 -10.59
N ALA A 346 13.87 9.68 -10.74
CA ALA A 346 13.15 9.01 -9.65
C ALA A 346 13.98 7.91 -8.97
N VAL A 347 14.68 7.07 -9.73
CA VAL A 347 15.55 6.01 -9.17
C VAL A 347 16.73 6.61 -8.39
N ASP A 348 17.31 7.72 -8.84
CA ASP A 348 18.36 8.42 -8.09
C ASP A 348 17.80 9.09 -6.81
N GLN A 349 16.55 9.57 -6.80
CA GLN A 349 15.87 10.00 -5.56
C GLN A 349 15.65 8.84 -4.58
N ILE A 350 15.20 7.67 -5.05
CA ILE A 350 15.05 6.45 -4.24
C ILE A 350 16.36 6.11 -3.56
N PHE A 351 17.49 6.18 -4.28
CA PHE A 351 18.81 5.95 -3.69
C PHE A 351 19.27 7.02 -2.70
N ARG A 352 18.85 8.27 -2.88
CA ARG A 352 19.07 9.32 -1.86
C ARG A 352 18.34 8.95 -0.56
N VAL A 353 17.05 8.63 -0.63
CA VAL A 353 16.22 8.29 0.53
C VAL A 353 16.70 7.00 1.22
N ILE A 354 17.07 5.96 0.46
CA ILE A 354 17.71 4.75 0.99
C ILE A 354 18.96 5.09 1.81
N ASN A 355 19.82 5.99 1.32
CA ASN A 355 21.02 6.40 2.04
C ASN A 355 20.67 7.21 3.30
N GLU A 356 19.86 8.26 3.16
CA GLU A 356 19.40 9.15 4.23
C GLU A 356 18.77 8.37 5.38
N GLN A 357 17.91 7.40 5.07
CA GLN A 357 17.12 6.69 6.07
C GLN A 357 17.79 5.42 6.63
N SER A 358 18.93 5.01 6.07
CA SER A 358 19.82 3.99 6.66
C SER A 358 20.73 4.50 7.79
N GLN A 359 20.79 5.82 7.99
CA GLN A 359 21.62 6.42 9.05
C GLN A 359 21.01 6.15 10.43
N ALA A 360 21.89 6.11 11.45
CA ALA A 360 21.47 6.17 12.84
C ALA A 360 20.94 7.57 13.20
N THR A 361 20.22 7.70 14.32
CA THR A 361 19.77 9.00 14.85
C THR A 361 20.94 9.89 15.31
N PHE A 362 22.10 9.31 15.59
CA PHE A 362 23.33 10.04 15.97
C PHE A 362 24.54 9.51 15.19
N ASP A 363 25.49 10.40 14.85
CA ASP A 363 26.82 10.00 14.38
C ASP A 363 27.76 9.63 15.55
N ASP A 364 28.99 9.21 15.22
CA ASP A 364 30.04 8.87 16.20
C ASP A 364 30.44 10.04 17.13
N ASN A 365 30.03 11.26 16.81
CA ASN A 365 30.28 12.49 17.60
C ASN A 365 29.04 12.98 18.35
N PHE A 366 27.94 12.21 18.34
CA PHE A 366 26.62 12.56 18.88
C PHE A 366 25.91 13.74 18.19
N ASN A 367 26.26 14.07 16.95
CA ASN A 367 25.46 14.97 16.12
C ASN A 367 24.12 14.31 15.75
N TRP A 368 23.01 15.00 15.96
CA TRP A 368 21.67 14.49 15.62
C TRP A 368 21.44 14.50 14.10
N ILE A 369 21.01 13.35 13.56
CA ILE A 369 20.70 13.17 12.14
C ILE A 369 19.18 13.09 11.94
N SER A 370 18.65 13.99 11.11
CA SER A 370 17.26 13.98 10.64
C SER A 370 17.20 14.49 9.20
N TYR A 371 16.65 13.68 8.29
CA TYR A 371 16.40 14.04 6.88
C TYR A 371 14.91 14.20 6.55
N TYR A 372 14.05 13.50 7.31
CA TYR A 372 12.61 13.57 7.21
C TYR A 372 12.02 13.68 8.62
N ASN A 373 10.97 14.48 8.77
CA ASN A 373 10.10 14.44 9.94
C ASN A 373 8.64 14.68 9.56
N TRP A 374 7.74 14.11 10.35
CA TRP A 374 6.29 14.16 10.15
C TRP A 374 5.58 14.17 11.50
N THR A 375 4.61 15.07 11.70
CA THR A 375 3.80 15.12 12.93
C THR A 375 2.50 15.85 12.71
N GLY A 376 1.40 15.38 13.31
CA GLY A 376 0.22 16.20 13.51
C GLY A 376 0.51 17.38 14.44
N GLN A 377 -0.09 18.54 14.18
CA GLN A 377 -0.13 19.69 15.08
C GLN A 377 -1.44 19.69 15.91
N PRO A 378 -1.62 20.57 16.91
CA PRO A 378 -2.88 20.64 17.64
C PRO A 378 -4.07 20.88 16.71
N ARG A 379 -5.06 19.96 16.77
CA ARG A 379 -6.27 19.77 15.91
C ARG A 379 -6.13 18.84 14.69
N ALA A 380 -4.93 18.39 14.32
CA ALA A 380 -4.78 17.37 13.29
C ALA A 380 -5.45 16.05 13.70
N LEU A 381 -5.92 15.23 12.74
CA LEU A 381 -6.36 13.86 13.02
C LEU A 381 -5.18 12.95 13.42
N PRO A 382 -3.99 13.03 12.79
CA PRO A 382 -2.78 12.42 13.31
C PRO A 382 -2.36 12.90 14.71
N PRO A 383 -1.80 12.01 15.55
CA PRO A 383 -1.19 12.40 16.82
C PRO A 383 0.10 13.21 16.61
N GLN A 384 0.56 13.87 17.67
CA GLN A 384 1.94 14.34 17.74
C GLN A 384 2.91 13.16 17.78
N VAL A 385 3.99 13.25 17.00
CA VAL A 385 5.01 12.19 16.90
C VAL A 385 6.25 12.55 17.72
N ALA A 386 6.78 11.55 18.43
CA ALA A 386 7.93 11.67 19.33
C ALA A 386 9.18 12.26 18.64
N ASN A 387 10.07 12.83 19.45
CA ASN A 387 11.35 13.39 19.02
C ASN A 387 11.23 14.41 17.86
N ARG A 388 10.21 15.28 17.95
CA ARG A 388 9.88 16.30 16.94
C ARG A 388 9.60 15.68 15.56
N GLY A 389 8.68 14.72 15.50
CA GLY A 389 8.30 14.06 14.25
C GLY A 389 9.33 13.08 13.68
N ASN A 390 10.23 12.53 14.51
CA ASN A 390 11.26 11.58 14.06
C ASN A 390 11.02 10.14 14.53
N GLY A 391 10.02 9.91 15.39
CA GLY A 391 9.76 8.60 15.99
C GLY A 391 10.84 8.18 17.01
N GLU A 392 10.96 6.88 17.27
CA GLU A 392 11.93 6.33 18.21
C GLU A 392 13.37 6.33 17.65
N PRO A 393 14.42 6.59 18.47
CA PRO A 393 15.81 6.61 18.01
C PRO A 393 16.26 5.27 17.42
N LYS A 394 16.93 5.32 16.26
CA LYS A 394 17.45 4.16 15.51
C LYS A 394 18.98 4.09 15.53
N GLY A 395 19.52 2.89 15.69
CA GLY A 395 20.95 2.58 15.52
C GLY A 395 21.28 2.19 14.08
N TYR A 396 22.57 2.15 13.73
CA TYR A 396 22.99 1.71 12.39
C TYR A 396 22.95 0.18 12.28
N THR A 397 22.11 -0.35 11.37
CA THR A 397 21.95 -1.80 11.12
C THR A 397 22.39 -2.24 9.73
N GLY A 398 22.36 -1.32 8.75
CA GLY A 398 22.44 -1.63 7.32
C GLY A 398 21.08 -1.82 6.64
N MET A 399 19.98 -1.88 7.40
CA MET A 399 18.62 -1.70 6.88
C MET A 399 18.33 -0.21 6.64
N VAL A 400 17.21 0.07 5.97
CA VAL A 400 16.63 1.41 5.82
C VAL A 400 15.48 1.55 6.80
N GLY A 401 15.39 2.65 7.54
CA GLY A 401 14.25 2.91 8.43
C GLY A 401 13.07 3.51 7.66
N THR A 402 11.85 3.04 7.93
CA THR A 402 10.59 3.68 7.48
C THR A 402 10.07 4.64 8.56
N HIS A 403 9.06 5.46 8.25
CA HIS A 403 8.32 6.21 9.28
C HIS A 403 6.94 5.59 9.52
N HIS A 404 6.25 5.23 8.44
CA HIS A 404 4.95 4.55 8.46
C HIS A 404 5.06 3.13 7.88
N ARG A 405 4.00 2.34 8.10
CA ARG A 405 3.80 0.97 7.65
C ARG A 405 3.03 0.93 6.33
N PRO A 406 2.96 -0.23 5.64
CA PRO A 406 2.05 -0.45 4.52
C PRO A 406 0.54 -0.30 4.84
N SER A 407 0.20 -0.08 6.12
CA SER A 407 -1.12 0.28 6.63
C SER A 407 -1.31 1.79 6.84
N ASP A 408 -0.38 2.62 6.38
CA ASP A 408 -0.35 4.07 6.61
C ASP A 408 -0.28 4.46 8.11
N ASP A 409 -0.06 3.49 9.01
CA ASP A 409 0.12 3.68 10.45
C ASP A 409 1.58 4.02 10.81
N LEU A 410 1.78 4.73 11.91
CA LEU A 410 3.12 4.98 12.47
C LEU A 410 3.83 3.67 12.84
N SER A 411 5.08 3.52 12.40
CA SER A 411 5.97 2.45 12.89
C SER A 411 6.32 2.69 14.37
N THR A 412 6.44 1.61 15.14
CA THR A 412 6.86 1.66 16.55
C THR A 412 8.38 1.69 16.64
N PHE A 413 9.06 0.95 15.76
CA PHE A 413 10.49 1.14 15.51
C PHE A 413 10.79 1.17 14.00
N ALA A 414 11.68 2.08 13.58
CA ALA A 414 11.87 2.43 12.18
C ALA A 414 12.29 1.26 11.25
N PHE A 415 13.04 0.25 11.70
CA PHE A 415 13.42 -0.87 10.82
C PHE A 415 12.31 -1.91 10.75
N LEU A 416 11.33 -1.64 9.89
CA LEU A 416 10.28 -2.57 9.48
C LEU A 416 10.88 -3.69 8.63
N THR A 417 10.87 -4.92 9.17
CA THR A 417 11.45 -6.13 8.56
C THR A 417 10.89 -6.44 7.17
N PRO A 418 9.57 -6.58 6.95
CA PRO A 418 9.05 -7.02 5.66
C PRO A 418 9.22 -5.97 4.55
N ALA A 419 9.16 -4.67 4.86
CA ALA A 419 9.49 -3.62 3.90
C ALA A 419 10.98 -3.63 3.51
N ASN A 420 11.89 -3.90 4.45
CA ASN A 420 13.31 -4.10 4.14
C ASN A 420 13.57 -5.38 3.32
N ALA A 421 12.79 -6.44 3.57
CA ALA A 421 12.82 -7.66 2.76
C ALA A 421 12.36 -7.41 1.31
N MET A 422 11.27 -6.66 1.12
CA MET A 422 10.78 -6.23 -0.20
C MET A 422 11.83 -5.35 -0.92
N LEU A 423 12.39 -4.36 -0.23
CA LEU A 423 13.46 -3.51 -0.74
C LEU A 423 14.67 -4.32 -1.20
N ALA A 424 15.09 -5.31 -0.41
CA ALA A 424 16.20 -6.17 -0.77
C ALA A 424 15.95 -7.00 -2.04
N VAL A 425 14.70 -7.43 -2.27
CA VAL A 425 14.30 -8.14 -3.51
C VAL A 425 14.22 -7.18 -4.69
N GLU A 426 13.50 -6.07 -4.59
CA GLU A 426 13.28 -5.20 -5.75
C GLU A 426 14.54 -4.44 -6.19
N LEU A 427 15.51 -4.21 -5.28
CA LEU A 427 16.84 -3.74 -5.67
C LEU A 427 17.68 -4.80 -6.41
N ASN A 428 17.54 -6.10 -6.10
CA ASN A 428 18.17 -7.16 -6.90
C ASN A 428 17.56 -7.20 -8.31
N ASN A 429 16.24 -7.03 -8.39
CA ASN A 429 15.53 -7.06 -9.64
C ASN A 429 15.81 -5.82 -10.50
N LEU A 430 15.94 -4.63 -9.89
CA LEU A 430 16.36 -3.40 -10.55
C LEU A 430 17.72 -3.57 -11.26
N ALA A 431 18.71 -4.17 -10.58
CA ALA A 431 20.00 -4.51 -11.19
C ALA A 431 19.84 -5.51 -12.35
N SER A 432 18.90 -6.45 -12.23
CA SER A 432 18.63 -7.48 -13.23
C SER A 432 17.95 -6.91 -14.49
N ILE A 433 16.91 -6.08 -14.36
CA ILE A 433 16.22 -5.47 -15.51
C ILE A 433 17.09 -4.46 -16.25
N LEU A 434 17.92 -3.67 -15.55
CA LEU A 434 18.92 -2.79 -16.16
C LEU A 434 19.99 -3.55 -16.95
N SER A 435 20.35 -4.75 -16.49
CA SER A 435 21.28 -5.63 -17.19
C SER A 435 20.63 -6.27 -18.43
N ALA A 436 19.40 -6.75 -18.30
CA ALA A 436 18.64 -7.40 -19.38
C ALA A 436 18.23 -6.44 -20.51
N SER A 437 17.80 -5.21 -20.17
CA SER A 437 17.46 -4.17 -21.14
C SER A 437 18.69 -3.59 -21.86
N GLY A 438 19.90 -3.94 -21.40
CA GLY A 438 21.16 -3.38 -21.90
C GLY A 438 21.45 -1.96 -21.41
N GLN A 439 20.58 -1.37 -20.59
CA GLN A 439 20.76 -0.04 -20.00
C GLN A 439 22.01 0.05 -19.11
N ALA A 440 22.44 -1.06 -18.49
CA ALA A 440 23.70 -1.19 -17.76
C ALA A 440 24.97 -1.06 -18.64
N LYS A 441 24.84 -0.84 -19.95
CA LYS A 441 25.93 -0.41 -20.85
C LYS A 441 26.13 1.11 -20.85
N THR A 442 25.15 1.89 -20.37
CA THR A 442 25.28 3.33 -20.15
C THR A 442 25.96 3.60 -18.81
N ALA A 443 26.65 4.73 -18.65
CA ALA A 443 27.32 5.07 -17.39
C ALA A 443 26.33 5.20 -16.21
N ARG A 444 25.16 5.83 -16.43
CA ARG A 444 24.11 6.00 -15.40
C ARG A 444 23.52 4.63 -15.01
N GLY A 445 23.06 3.85 -15.99
CA GLY A 445 22.51 2.51 -15.75
C GLY A 445 23.52 1.53 -15.13
N GLN A 446 24.80 1.61 -15.48
CA GLN A 446 25.86 0.79 -14.86
C GLN A 446 26.08 1.15 -13.39
N GLY A 447 26.12 2.46 -13.07
CA GLY A 447 26.23 2.96 -11.70
C GLY A 447 25.05 2.49 -10.84
N ILE A 448 23.83 2.71 -11.32
CA ILE A 448 22.58 2.33 -10.66
C ILE A 448 22.50 0.81 -10.47
N ALA A 449 22.78 -0.01 -11.48
CA ALA A 449 22.74 -1.47 -11.34
C ALA A 449 23.75 -1.99 -10.28
N LYS A 450 24.97 -1.42 -10.24
CA LYS A 450 25.97 -1.74 -9.21
C LYS A 450 25.51 -1.31 -7.81
N GLN A 451 24.90 -0.13 -7.70
CA GLN A 451 24.40 0.42 -6.44
C GLN A 451 23.21 -0.40 -5.92
N ALA A 452 22.28 -0.77 -6.79
CA ALA A 452 21.13 -1.62 -6.49
C ALA A 452 21.56 -3.00 -5.97
N GLY A 453 22.49 -3.69 -6.65
CA GLY A 453 23.03 -4.96 -6.16
C GLY A 453 23.78 -4.85 -4.83
N THR A 454 24.47 -3.73 -4.59
CA THR A 454 25.18 -3.46 -3.33
C THR A 454 24.21 -3.27 -2.16
N TRP A 455 23.17 -2.46 -2.35
CA TRP A 455 22.15 -2.20 -1.33
C TRP A 455 21.24 -3.41 -1.11
N SER A 456 20.83 -4.12 -2.17
CA SER A 456 20.07 -5.37 -2.08
C SER A 456 20.75 -6.36 -1.12
N LYS A 457 22.04 -6.64 -1.33
CA LYS A 457 22.80 -7.53 -0.45
C LYS A 457 22.90 -6.98 0.97
N ARG A 458 23.26 -5.70 1.13
CA ARG A 458 23.42 -5.06 2.44
C ARG A 458 22.13 -5.13 3.27
N THR A 459 21.00 -4.80 2.69
CA THR A 459 19.68 -4.85 3.36
C THR A 459 19.28 -6.29 3.67
N ARG A 460 19.48 -7.25 2.74
CA ARG A 460 19.22 -8.68 2.97
C ARG A 460 20.05 -9.22 4.15
N ASP A 461 21.36 -9.02 4.11
CA ASP A 461 22.29 -9.46 5.17
C ASP A 461 21.91 -8.81 6.53
N ALA A 462 21.48 -7.54 6.52
CA ALA A 462 21.07 -6.82 7.72
C ALA A 462 19.74 -7.32 8.31
N VAL A 463 18.74 -7.65 7.47
CA VAL A 463 17.47 -8.27 7.91
C VAL A 463 17.76 -9.55 8.68
N TRP A 464 18.46 -10.51 8.06
CA TRP A 464 18.78 -11.80 8.69
C TRP A 464 19.58 -11.64 10.00
N LYS A 465 20.48 -10.65 10.07
CA LYS A 465 21.33 -10.39 11.24
C LYS A 465 20.60 -9.71 12.40
N HIS A 466 19.68 -8.78 12.13
CA HIS A 466 19.12 -7.89 13.15
C HIS A 466 17.66 -8.20 13.51
N THR A 467 16.89 -8.84 12.62
CA THR A 467 15.45 -9.06 12.83
C THR A 467 15.10 -10.51 13.14
N LEU A 468 15.95 -11.48 12.82
CA LEU A 468 15.77 -12.88 13.24
C LEU A 468 16.32 -13.13 14.67
N LEU A 469 15.52 -13.79 15.52
CA LEU A 469 15.97 -14.34 16.81
C LEU A 469 15.21 -15.64 17.10
N ASN A 470 15.90 -16.70 17.50
CA ASN A 470 15.29 -18.01 17.80
C ASN A 470 14.37 -18.53 16.67
N ASN A 471 14.78 -18.34 15.42
CA ASN A 471 14.00 -18.61 14.18
C ASN A 471 12.69 -17.80 14.04
N VAL A 472 12.49 -16.73 14.81
CA VAL A 472 11.34 -15.82 14.70
C VAL A 472 11.80 -14.43 14.23
N PHE A 473 11.23 -13.94 13.14
CA PHE A 473 11.41 -12.55 12.72
C PHE A 473 10.59 -11.62 13.63
N ALA A 474 11.21 -10.52 14.08
CA ALA A 474 10.48 -9.37 14.58
C ALA A 474 9.86 -8.61 13.41
N TYR A 475 8.70 -7.99 13.64
CA TYR A 475 8.06 -7.09 12.68
C TYR A 475 8.90 -5.82 12.54
N GLU A 476 9.31 -5.23 13.67
CA GLU A 476 10.10 -4.00 13.74
C GLU A 476 11.24 -4.11 14.75
N THR A 477 12.32 -3.36 14.50
CA THR A 477 13.41 -3.13 15.47
C THR A 477 13.97 -1.72 15.34
N ASN A 478 14.55 -1.18 16.41
CA ASN A 478 15.30 0.07 16.36
C ASN A 478 16.81 -0.14 16.12
N GLY A 479 17.28 -1.39 16.02
CA GLY A 479 18.69 -1.72 15.87
C GLY A 479 19.54 -1.55 17.14
N LEU A 480 18.95 -1.06 18.24
CA LEU A 480 19.59 -0.85 19.55
C LEU A 480 19.19 -1.94 20.58
N GLY A 481 18.52 -3.00 20.12
CA GLY A 481 18.09 -4.15 20.93
C GLY A 481 16.58 -4.28 21.14
N ALA A 482 15.80 -3.23 20.87
CA ALA A 482 14.34 -3.33 20.92
C ALA A 482 13.80 -4.12 19.72
N ARG A 483 12.77 -4.94 19.96
CA ARG A 483 12.11 -5.80 18.97
C ARG A 483 10.60 -5.77 19.22
N TYR A 484 9.80 -5.61 18.16
CA TYR A 484 8.35 -5.78 18.23
C TYR A 484 7.95 -7.04 17.47
N GLU A 485 7.37 -8.03 18.15
CA GLU A 485 7.02 -9.33 17.57
C GLU A 485 5.50 -9.46 17.40
N MET A 486 5.00 -8.73 16.40
CA MET A 486 3.65 -8.80 15.83
C MET A 486 3.71 -9.26 14.36
N ASP A 487 2.60 -9.18 13.64
CA ASP A 487 2.59 -8.90 12.20
C ASP A 487 1.31 -8.16 11.84
N ASP A 488 1.32 -7.49 10.70
CA ASP A 488 0.21 -6.70 10.14
C ASP A 488 -0.39 -7.41 8.92
N ALA A 489 -1.57 -6.98 8.47
CA ALA A 489 -2.22 -7.52 7.28
C ALA A 489 -1.66 -6.98 5.96
N ASN A 490 -1.16 -5.74 5.97
CA ASN A 490 -0.83 -5.03 4.74
C ASN A 490 0.49 -5.52 4.16
N VAL A 491 0.51 -5.79 2.85
CA VAL A 491 1.71 -6.31 2.17
C VAL A 491 2.61 -5.13 1.76
N PRO A 492 3.91 -5.11 2.12
CA PRO A 492 4.70 -6.19 2.72
C PRO A 492 4.54 -6.42 4.23
N SER A 493 4.06 -7.60 4.61
CA SER A 493 3.99 -8.17 5.97
C SER A 493 4.94 -9.36 6.15
N LEU A 494 5.24 -9.79 7.38
CA LEU A 494 6.07 -10.99 7.63
C LEU A 494 5.43 -12.26 7.06
N LEU A 495 4.10 -12.37 7.15
CA LEU A 495 3.35 -13.47 6.54
C LEU A 495 3.50 -13.50 5.01
N SER A 496 3.73 -12.35 4.36
CA SER A 496 3.91 -12.23 2.91
C SER A 496 5.33 -12.50 2.38
N LEU A 497 6.33 -12.76 3.23
CA LEU A 497 7.74 -12.93 2.81
C LEU A 497 7.98 -13.90 1.62
N PRO A 498 7.23 -15.02 1.45
CA PRO A 498 7.33 -15.87 0.26
C PRO A 498 6.67 -15.28 -1.00
N TYR A 499 5.57 -14.53 -0.86
CA TYR A 499 4.96 -13.78 -1.98
C TYR A 499 5.91 -12.69 -2.49
N LEU A 500 6.64 -12.03 -1.58
CA LEU A 500 7.67 -11.05 -1.90
C LEU A 500 8.94 -11.67 -2.51
N GLY A 501 9.07 -13.00 -2.57
CA GLY A 501 10.30 -13.68 -3.03
C GLY A 501 11.52 -13.43 -2.14
N PHE A 502 11.33 -13.11 -0.85
CA PHE A 502 12.46 -12.92 0.07
C PHE A 502 13.08 -14.25 0.51
N LEU A 503 12.24 -15.24 0.78
CA LEU A 503 12.59 -16.60 1.22
C LEU A 503 11.55 -17.61 0.71
N GLU A 504 11.85 -18.90 0.80
CA GLU A 504 10.89 -19.96 0.42
C GLU A 504 9.90 -20.25 1.55
N ARG A 505 8.70 -20.74 1.20
CA ARG A 505 7.62 -20.96 2.18
C ARG A 505 7.87 -22.13 3.16
N ASP A 506 8.85 -22.97 2.89
CA ASP A 506 9.32 -24.06 3.76
C ASP A 506 10.56 -23.68 4.59
N ASP A 507 11.06 -22.44 4.45
CA ASP A 507 12.17 -21.93 5.26
C ASP A 507 11.86 -22.05 6.77
N PRO A 508 12.75 -22.66 7.59
CA PRO A 508 12.48 -22.90 9.00
C PRO A 508 12.20 -21.64 9.83
N ALA A 509 12.76 -20.48 9.45
CA ALA A 509 12.46 -19.20 10.10
C ALA A 509 11.09 -18.68 9.68
N TYR A 510 10.72 -18.82 8.40
CA TYR A 510 9.36 -18.47 7.96
C TYR A 510 8.30 -19.36 8.62
N VAL A 511 8.49 -20.69 8.65
CA VAL A 511 7.55 -21.63 9.26
C VAL A 511 7.37 -21.37 10.76
N ALA A 512 8.46 -21.12 11.49
CA ALA A 512 8.40 -20.76 12.91
C ALA A 512 7.73 -19.39 13.15
N THR A 513 8.04 -18.40 12.30
CA THR A 513 7.41 -17.07 12.32
C THR A 513 5.91 -17.19 12.04
N ARG A 514 5.48 -17.74 10.90
CA ARG A 514 4.07 -17.97 10.52
C ARG A 514 3.26 -18.66 11.63
N LYS A 515 3.85 -19.67 12.30
CA LYS A 515 3.22 -20.37 13.43
C LYS A 515 3.00 -19.46 14.65
N LYS A 516 3.88 -18.49 14.92
CA LYS A 516 3.65 -17.47 15.96
C LYS A 516 2.57 -16.48 15.53
N LEU A 517 2.64 -16.01 14.28
CA LEU A 517 1.78 -14.95 13.75
C LEU A 517 0.32 -15.34 13.58
N LEU A 518 0.05 -16.58 13.19
CA LEU A 518 -1.29 -17.16 13.12
C LEU A 518 -1.73 -17.76 14.47
N SER A 519 -1.46 -17.04 15.57
CA SER A 519 -1.80 -17.46 16.93
C SER A 519 -1.94 -16.25 17.87
N ARG A 520 -2.49 -16.47 19.07
CA ARG A 520 -2.61 -15.48 20.17
C ARG A 520 -1.27 -14.86 20.67
N GLN A 521 -0.14 -15.23 20.07
CA GLN A 521 1.16 -14.59 20.32
C GLN A 521 1.42 -13.37 19.43
N ASN A 522 0.61 -13.13 18.39
CA ASN A 522 0.54 -11.85 17.68
C ASN A 522 -0.60 -11.02 18.29
N PRO A 523 -0.37 -9.78 18.77
CA PRO A 523 -1.42 -8.93 19.34
C PRO A 523 -2.54 -8.58 18.36
N TYR A 524 -2.30 -8.63 17.04
CA TYR A 524 -3.30 -8.34 16.00
C TYR A 524 -3.86 -9.60 15.33
N TYR A 525 -3.63 -10.81 15.88
CA TYR A 525 -4.32 -12.02 15.45
C TYR A 525 -5.65 -12.19 16.21
N ALA A 526 -6.75 -11.94 15.50
CA ALA A 526 -8.11 -12.03 16.04
C ALA A 526 -8.83 -13.28 15.50
N GLU A 527 -9.65 -13.92 16.34
CA GLU A 527 -10.40 -15.13 16.01
C GLU A 527 -11.78 -15.12 16.68
N GLY A 528 -12.83 -15.25 15.87
CA GLY A 528 -14.22 -15.35 16.31
C GLY A 528 -14.97 -16.52 15.67
N LYS A 529 -16.28 -16.37 15.46
CA LYS A 529 -17.16 -17.47 15.03
C LYS A 529 -17.13 -17.72 13.51
N SER A 530 -17.14 -16.66 12.71
CA SER A 530 -17.22 -16.71 11.24
C SER A 530 -15.89 -16.40 10.55
N PHE A 531 -15.07 -15.55 11.18
CA PHE A 531 -13.82 -15.04 10.62
C PHE A 531 -12.68 -15.05 11.65
N ARG A 532 -11.45 -15.10 11.13
CA ARG A 532 -10.20 -14.99 11.89
C ARG A 532 -9.06 -14.58 10.96
N GLY A 533 -8.02 -13.94 11.48
CA GLY A 533 -6.88 -13.51 10.69
C GLY A 533 -6.00 -12.52 11.45
N ILE A 534 -5.09 -11.91 10.71
CA ILE A 534 -4.29 -10.78 11.19
C ILE A 534 -4.97 -9.48 10.72
N GLY A 535 -5.02 -8.48 11.59
CA GLY A 535 -5.40 -7.10 11.26
C GLY A 535 -4.20 -6.16 11.41
N GLY A 536 -4.44 -5.00 11.99
CA GLY A 536 -3.42 -4.01 12.35
C GLY A 536 -3.99 -3.03 13.37
N PRO A 537 -3.23 -2.02 13.81
CA PRO A 537 -3.75 -0.95 14.65
C PRO A 537 -4.68 0.01 13.89
N HIS A 538 -4.66 0.01 12.55
CA HIS A 538 -5.40 0.93 11.67
C HIS A 538 -6.93 0.98 11.93
N VAL A 539 -7.56 -0.18 12.12
CA VAL A 539 -9.00 -0.29 12.38
C VAL A 539 -9.23 -0.52 13.87
N ASP A 540 -9.13 -1.76 14.34
CA ASP A 540 -9.03 -2.12 15.75
C ASP A 540 -8.56 -3.59 15.92
N VAL A 541 -8.54 -4.07 17.17
CA VAL A 541 -8.12 -5.44 17.54
C VAL A 541 -9.17 -6.54 17.28
N VAL A 542 -10.36 -6.21 16.76
CA VAL A 542 -11.42 -7.17 16.41
C VAL A 542 -11.79 -7.18 14.92
N HIS A 543 -11.16 -6.35 14.10
CA HIS A 543 -11.33 -6.31 12.64
C HIS A 543 -10.06 -6.77 11.90
N PRO A 544 -9.75 -8.09 11.84
CA PRO A 544 -8.73 -8.63 10.97
C PRO A 544 -9.12 -8.56 9.49
N TRP A 545 -8.11 -8.63 8.62
CA TRP A 545 -8.24 -8.30 7.19
C TRP A 545 -8.17 -9.56 6.31
N PRO A 546 -9.00 -9.68 5.24
CA PRO A 546 -8.91 -10.77 4.27
C PRO A 546 -7.53 -10.93 3.63
N MET A 547 -6.77 -9.84 3.46
CA MET A 547 -5.40 -9.85 2.93
C MET A 547 -4.41 -10.68 3.76
N SER A 548 -4.65 -10.85 5.06
CA SER A 548 -3.87 -11.78 5.90
C SER A 548 -4.09 -13.24 5.49
N GLN A 549 -5.32 -13.62 5.14
CA GLN A 549 -5.64 -14.96 4.66
C GLN A 549 -5.12 -15.21 3.24
N ILE A 550 -5.12 -14.20 2.37
CA ILE A 550 -4.48 -14.28 1.05
C ILE A 550 -2.97 -14.54 1.21
N SER A 551 -2.29 -13.79 2.09
CA SER A 551 -0.88 -14.01 2.41
C SER A 551 -0.62 -15.38 3.03
N ALA A 552 -1.52 -15.89 3.87
CA ALA A 552 -1.44 -17.24 4.45
C ALA A 552 -1.49 -18.37 3.41
N ILE A 553 -2.14 -18.16 2.25
CA ILE A 553 -2.24 -19.10 1.11
C ILE A 553 -0.95 -19.12 0.28
N TYR A 554 -0.32 -17.96 0.04
CA TYR A 554 1.02 -17.91 -0.56
C TYR A 554 2.08 -18.57 0.33
N GLY A 555 1.88 -18.49 1.65
CA GLY A 555 2.73 -19.06 2.69
C GLY A 555 2.57 -20.56 2.98
N THR A 556 1.87 -21.33 2.16
CA THR A 556 1.68 -22.78 2.42
C THR A 556 1.47 -23.60 1.15
N ASP A 557 1.85 -24.89 1.23
CA ASP A 557 1.49 -25.93 0.26
C ASP A 557 0.56 -27.00 0.86
N SER A 558 0.04 -26.77 2.08
CA SER A 558 -1.00 -27.62 2.69
C SER A 558 -2.36 -27.36 2.05
N ASP A 559 -2.83 -28.29 1.22
CA ASP A 559 -4.12 -28.21 0.51
C ASP A 559 -5.30 -27.92 1.46
N THR A 560 -5.26 -28.46 2.69
CA THR A 560 -6.28 -28.19 3.73
C THR A 560 -6.21 -26.77 4.26
N GLU A 561 -5.01 -26.20 4.47
CA GLU A 561 -4.88 -24.79 4.88
C GLU A 561 -5.34 -23.86 3.76
N ILE A 562 -4.93 -24.14 2.51
CA ILE A 562 -5.31 -23.35 1.33
C ILE A 562 -6.83 -23.26 1.20
N LEU A 563 -7.52 -24.41 1.23
CA LEU A 563 -8.98 -24.43 1.15
C LEU A 563 -9.64 -23.78 2.38
N THR A 564 -9.07 -23.95 3.58
CA THR A 564 -9.58 -23.29 4.80
C THR A 564 -9.54 -21.77 4.65
N SER A 565 -8.39 -21.20 4.28
CA SER A 565 -8.24 -19.74 4.10
C SER A 565 -9.06 -19.20 2.92
N LEU A 566 -9.14 -19.94 1.80
CA LEU A 566 -9.92 -19.55 0.63
C LEU A 566 -11.42 -19.42 0.94
N TYR A 567 -12.00 -20.44 1.59
CA TYR A 567 -13.42 -20.40 1.98
C TYR A 567 -13.67 -19.48 3.18
N LEU A 568 -12.69 -19.25 4.05
CA LEU A 568 -12.78 -18.25 5.12
C LEU A 568 -12.90 -16.83 4.55
N ILE A 569 -12.23 -16.51 3.44
CA ILE A 569 -12.43 -15.26 2.69
C ILE A 569 -13.82 -15.25 2.04
N ALA A 570 -14.14 -16.27 1.23
CA ALA A 570 -15.38 -16.29 0.44
C ALA A 570 -16.67 -16.25 1.29
N ASN A 571 -16.66 -16.87 2.48
CA ASN A 571 -17.80 -16.83 3.41
C ASN A 571 -17.97 -15.47 4.12
N ASN A 572 -16.99 -14.57 4.05
CA ASN A 572 -16.97 -13.30 4.78
C ASN A 572 -16.75 -12.09 3.83
N THR A 573 -17.50 -12.06 2.72
CA THR A 573 -17.65 -10.89 1.84
C THR A 573 -18.94 -10.11 2.15
N VAL A 574 -19.52 -10.28 3.35
CA VAL A 574 -20.84 -9.74 3.80
C VAL A 574 -21.97 -9.90 2.76
N GLY A 575 -21.95 -10.99 1.98
CA GLY A 575 -22.90 -11.25 0.89
C GLY A 575 -22.74 -10.36 -0.36
N LEU A 576 -21.76 -9.47 -0.40
CA LEU A 576 -21.48 -8.53 -1.50
C LEU A 576 -20.56 -9.10 -2.60
N GLY A 577 -19.78 -10.16 -2.35
CA GLY A 577 -18.93 -10.77 -3.38
C GLY A 577 -17.78 -9.87 -3.87
N LEU A 578 -17.24 -9.03 -2.99
CA LEU A 578 -16.00 -8.27 -3.16
C LEU A 578 -15.07 -8.54 -1.95
N ILE A 579 -13.80 -8.13 -2.04
CA ILE A 579 -12.86 -8.21 -0.92
C ILE A 579 -12.83 -6.87 -0.20
N HIS A 580 -13.17 -6.90 1.09
CA HIS A 580 -13.14 -5.75 2.00
C HIS A 580 -11.74 -5.55 2.59
N GLU A 581 -11.51 -4.38 3.17
CA GLU A 581 -10.31 -4.09 3.96
C GLU A 581 -10.27 -4.97 5.21
N SER A 582 -11.28 -4.85 6.06
CA SER A 582 -11.40 -5.61 7.30
C SER A 582 -12.79 -6.22 7.50
N GLN A 583 -12.87 -7.23 8.35
CA GLN A 583 -14.11 -7.94 8.72
C GLN A 583 -14.12 -8.18 10.22
N SER A 584 -15.18 -7.75 10.92
CA SER A 584 -15.28 -7.96 12.37
C SER A 584 -15.40 -9.43 12.73
N VAL A 585 -14.68 -9.87 13.77
CA VAL A 585 -14.87 -11.20 14.39
C VAL A 585 -16.02 -11.24 15.40
N VAL A 586 -16.61 -10.09 15.72
CA VAL A 586 -17.68 -9.93 16.72
C VAL A 586 -19.05 -9.86 16.05
N ASP A 587 -19.22 -9.01 15.03
CA ASP A 587 -20.44 -8.87 14.24
C ASP A 587 -20.12 -9.11 12.75
N PRO A 588 -20.51 -10.24 12.14
CA PRO A 588 -20.17 -10.57 10.76
C PRO A 588 -20.81 -9.61 9.72
N SER A 589 -21.70 -8.69 10.13
CA SER A 589 -22.20 -7.64 9.24
C SER A 589 -21.30 -6.40 9.15
N GLN A 590 -20.31 -6.25 10.05
CA GLN A 590 -19.41 -5.11 10.09
C GLN A 590 -18.11 -5.38 9.32
N TYR A 591 -17.79 -4.48 8.40
CA TYR A 591 -16.60 -4.49 7.54
C TYR A 591 -16.17 -3.05 7.23
N THR A 592 -14.94 -2.87 6.76
CA THR A 592 -14.43 -1.57 6.27
C THR A 592 -14.08 -1.63 4.77
N ARG A 593 -14.16 -0.47 4.11
CA ARG A 593 -13.95 -0.23 2.66
C ARG A 593 -14.77 -1.16 1.73
N PRO A 594 -15.94 -0.71 1.23
CA PRO A 594 -16.71 -1.48 0.24
C PRO A 594 -16.00 -1.59 -1.12
N TRP A 595 -15.05 -0.70 -1.42
CA TRP A 595 -14.32 -0.68 -2.69
C TRP A 595 -12.82 -0.52 -2.47
N PHE A 596 -12.13 -1.66 -2.34
CA PHE A 596 -10.68 -1.71 -2.21
C PHE A 596 -10.06 -2.51 -3.38
N ALA A 597 -9.62 -1.80 -4.42
CA ALA A 597 -9.21 -2.43 -5.67
C ALA A 597 -7.91 -3.24 -5.56
N TRP A 598 -7.00 -2.86 -4.65
CA TRP A 598 -5.83 -3.67 -4.30
C TRP A 598 -6.25 -5.02 -3.69
N ALA A 599 -7.10 -5.03 -2.67
CA ALA A 599 -7.55 -6.27 -2.03
C ALA A 599 -8.26 -7.22 -3.02
N ASN A 600 -9.07 -6.65 -3.92
CA ASN A 600 -9.68 -7.38 -5.05
C ASN A 600 -8.62 -7.98 -6.01
N SER A 601 -7.65 -7.17 -6.44
CA SER A 601 -6.59 -7.62 -7.35
C SER A 601 -5.70 -8.70 -6.74
N TYR A 602 -5.36 -8.58 -5.44
CA TYR A 602 -4.51 -9.55 -4.71
C TYR A 602 -5.22 -10.91 -4.51
N PHE A 603 -6.55 -10.92 -4.36
CA PHE A 603 -7.34 -12.16 -4.39
C PHE A 603 -7.36 -12.79 -5.78
N GLY A 604 -7.53 -11.98 -6.83
CA GLY A 604 -7.41 -12.44 -8.23
C GLY A 604 -6.04 -13.04 -8.54
N GLU A 605 -4.96 -12.41 -8.08
CA GLU A 605 -3.58 -12.90 -8.22
C GLU A 605 -3.38 -14.25 -7.51
N MET A 606 -3.90 -14.39 -6.29
CA MET A 606 -3.82 -15.63 -5.51
C MET A 606 -4.58 -16.78 -6.18
N LEU A 607 -5.79 -16.53 -6.71
CA LEU A 607 -6.51 -17.56 -7.47
C LEU A 607 -5.77 -17.95 -8.77
N LEU A 608 -5.01 -17.04 -9.38
CA LEU A 608 -4.17 -17.36 -10.54
C LEU A 608 -2.88 -18.14 -10.15
N ASP A 609 -2.29 -17.89 -8.98
CA ASP A 609 -1.24 -18.78 -8.46
C ASP A 609 -1.79 -20.17 -8.15
N LEU A 610 -2.95 -20.29 -7.50
CA LEU A 610 -3.58 -21.60 -7.27
C LEU A 610 -3.96 -22.29 -8.58
N ALA A 611 -4.43 -21.55 -9.59
CA ALA A 611 -4.72 -22.07 -10.93
C ALA A 611 -3.47 -22.66 -11.62
N ARG A 612 -2.28 -22.15 -11.30
CA ARG A 612 -0.99 -22.64 -11.81
C ARG A 612 -0.41 -23.77 -10.95
N ARG A 613 -0.36 -23.58 -9.63
CA ARG A 613 0.38 -24.41 -8.64
C ARG A 613 -0.46 -25.53 -8.01
N LYS A 614 -1.76 -25.31 -7.82
CA LYS A 614 -2.70 -26.22 -7.13
C LYS A 614 -4.04 -26.38 -7.90
N PRO A 615 -4.04 -26.57 -9.24
CA PRO A 615 -5.26 -26.56 -10.05
C PRO A 615 -6.29 -27.61 -9.64
N HIS A 616 -5.84 -28.75 -9.09
CA HIS A 616 -6.69 -29.83 -8.58
C HIS A 616 -7.58 -29.40 -7.40
N LEU A 617 -7.25 -28.31 -6.71
CA LEU A 617 -8.10 -27.73 -5.66
C LEU A 617 -9.29 -26.99 -6.28
N ILE A 618 -9.04 -26.07 -7.21
CA ILE A 618 -10.05 -25.10 -7.66
C ILE A 618 -10.73 -25.42 -9.00
N PHE A 619 -10.12 -26.22 -9.89
CA PHE A 619 -10.67 -26.48 -11.23
C PHE A 619 -11.34 -27.84 -11.39
N LYS A 620 -12.41 -27.87 -12.20
CA LYS A 620 -13.17 -29.08 -12.58
C LYS A 620 -12.30 -30.13 -13.28
N ASP A 621 -11.31 -29.69 -14.06
CA ASP A 621 -10.42 -30.55 -14.86
C ASP A 621 -9.05 -30.84 -14.18
N GLY A 622 -8.74 -30.16 -13.08
CA GLY A 622 -7.46 -30.26 -12.37
C GLY A 622 -6.22 -29.86 -13.17
N LYS A 623 -6.35 -29.23 -14.34
CA LYS A 623 -5.22 -28.85 -15.21
C LYS A 623 -4.68 -27.46 -14.86
N PRO A 624 -3.37 -27.20 -14.93
CA PRO A 624 -2.82 -25.86 -14.76
C PRO A 624 -3.47 -24.80 -15.67
N TYR A 625 -3.35 -23.54 -15.29
CA TYR A 625 -3.62 -22.37 -16.11
C TYR A 625 -2.48 -21.36 -15.93
N VAL A 626 -2.15 -20.64 -17.01
CA VAL A 626 -1.27 -19.48 -16.98
C VAL A 626 -1.94 -18.43 -17.88
N PRO A 627 -2.24 -17.22 -17.38
CA PRO A 627 -2.83 -16.18 -18.23
C PRO A 627 -1.89 -15.80 -19.38
N GLY A 628 -2.44 -15.65 -20.59
CA GLY A 628 -1.69 -15.29 -21.79
C GLY A 628 -0.93 -16.43 -22.48
N GLN A 629 -1.21 -17.70 -22.14
CA GLN A 629 -0.62 -18.90 -22.75
C GLN A 629 -1.69 -19.87 -23.29
#